data_AF-A0A8S4H1F3-F1
#
_entry.id   AF-A0A8S4H1F3-F1
#
_cell.length_a   1.000
_cell.length_b   1.000
_cell.length_c   1.000
_cell.angle_alpha   90.00
_cell.angle_beta   90.00
_cell.angle_gamma   90.00
#
_symmetry.space_group_name_H-M   'P 1'
#
loop_
_entity.id
_entity.type
_entity.pdbx_description
1 polymer ?
#
loop_
_entity_poly.entity_id
_entity_poly.type
_entity_poly.pdbx_seq_one_letter_code
_entity_poly.pdbx_strand_id
1 'polypeptide(L)'
;MGMWDAYLRYSEWLARKMVALPFPEWLTKLSYGIGHTLNNAFQLTQDESTGRRYIMLYFLVLTLGMVLLIAHQIGALSPVKLKETWIGPWVFIYKEVTGPYKKTAKVMDEVMNDYREWYNNEDALRRSRREGETEEEAAELRAAELAETDPDTDKFGLYFDNPREVKNPGRLRSLAGVAVNLNAIELKREARENKVTVEEVLEDMRKLHRRPAYIKEKGYKVRALGMTKVTKVDFPIFWLPVSAFLGMLKVYPRLAPEAQRVMKTPGIFEFYCTHPDKNVIVYAVPHEERKSMTPFAIPVEHHEGEQMESRKDR
;
A
#
# COMPACT_ATOMS: atom_id res chain seq x y z
N MET A 1 28.41 38.75 -25.29
CA MET A 1 28.75 37.65 -24.36
C MET A 1 28.09 36.40 -24.91
N GLY A 2 28.88 35.44 -25.38
CA GLY A 2 28.34 34.25 -26.04
C GLY A 2 27.66 33.31 -25.04
N MET A 3 26.72 32.49 -25.52
CA MET A 3 26.08 31.43 -24.73
C MET A 3 27.10 30.53 -24.01
N TRP A 4 28.31 30.41 -24.58
CA TRP A 4 29.43 29.67 -24.02
C TRP A 4 30.04 30.28 -22.75
N ASP A 5 30.24 31.60 -22.71
CA ASP A 5 30.73 32.29 -21.51
C ASP A 5 29.73 32.18 -20.35
N ALA A 6 28.43 32.20 -20.68
CA ALA A 6 27.38 32.00 -19.70
C ALA A 6 27.40 30.56 -19.15
N TYR A 7 27.59 29.56 -20.02
CA TYR A 7 27.72 28.16 -19.61
C TYR A 7 28.95 27.91 -18.73
N LEU A 8 30.13 28.42 -19.11
CA LEU A 8 31.35 28.27 -18.31
C LEU A 8 31.18 28.90 -16.92
N ARG A 9 30.68 30.13 -16.85
CA ARG A 9 30.42 30.81 -15.55
C ARG A 9 29.39 30.07 -14.71
N TYR A 10 28.32 29.55 -15.33
CA TYR A 10 27.33 28.74 -14.63
C TYR A 10 27.92 27.43 -14.11
N SER A 11 28.75 26.75 -14.91
CA SER A 11 29.41 25.50 -14.53
C SER A 11 30.41 25.70 -13.38
N GLU A 12 31.18 26.79 -13.38
CA GLU A 12 32.08 27.15 -12.28
C GLU A 12 31.30 27.50 -11.01
N TRP A 13 30.20 28.25 -11.15
CA TRP A 13 29.31 28.56 -10.04
C TRP A 13 28.68 27.30 -9.44
N LEU A 14 28.20 26.38 -10.29
CA LEU A 14 27.63 25.10 -9.88
C LEU A 14 28.68 24.23 -9.17
N ALA A 15 29.90 24.15 -9.72
CA ALA A 15 31.01 23.43 -9.12
C ALA A 15 31.35 23.97 -7.72
N ARG A 16 31.44 25.30 -7.55
CA ARG A 16 31.68 25.93 -6.24
C ARG A 16 30.57 25.63 -5.24
N LYS A 17 29.30 25.59 -5.67
CA LYS A 17 28.17 25.24 -4.82
C LYS A 17 28.12 23.75 -4.48
N MET A 18 28.51 22.89 -5.41
CA MET A 18 28.57 21.44 -5.17
C MET A 18 29.74 21.04 -4.26
N VAL A 19 30.87 21.76 -4.27
CA VAL A 19 31.98 21.55 -3.32
C VAL A 19 31.58 21.81 -1.86
N ALA A 20 30.54 22.62 -1.63
CA ALA A 20 30.02 22.88 -0.28
C ALA A 20 29.06 21.79 0.23
N LEU A 21 28.62 20.88 -0.62
CA LEU A 21 27.83 19.70 -0.22
C LEU A 21 28.79 18.56 0.12
N PRO A 22 28.57 17.81 1.21
CA PRO A 22 29.41 16.67 1.58
C PRO A 22 29.17 15.50 0.63
N PHE A 23 29.64 15.62 -0.61
CA PHE A 23 29.64 14.51 -1.54
C PHE A 23 30.74 13.51 -1.14
N PRO A 24 30.48 12.20 -1.28
CA PRO A 24 31.52 11.19 -1.14
C PRO A 24 32.71 11.50 -2.08
N GLU A 25 33.93 11.31 -1.59
CA GLU A 25 35.18 11.62 -2.32
C GLU A 25 35.22 10.99 -3.74
N TRP A 26 34.63 9.81 -3.91
CA TRP A 26 34.55 9.11 -5.19
C TRP A 26 33.73 9.89 -6.23
N LEU A 27 32.68 10.61 -5.82
CA LEU A 27 31.84 11.41 -6.71
C LEU A 27 32.61 12.63 -7.23
N THR A 28 33.41 13.27 -6.36
CA THR A 28 34.26 14.40 -6.71
C THR A 28 35.32 14.00 -7.73
N LYS A 29 36.02 12.87 -7.50
CA LYS A 29 37.01 12.33 -8.45
C LYS A 29 36.37 11.98 -9.81
N LEU A 30 35.18 11.39 -9.79
CA LEU A 30 34.42 11.07 -11.00
C LEU A 30 34.06 12.34 -11.79
N SER A 31 33.55 13.37 -11.11
CA SER A 31 33.16 14.65 -11.75
C SER A 31 34.34 15.37 -12.41
N TYR A 32 35.51 15.34 -11.76
CA TYR A 32 36.73 15.94 -12.30
C TYR A 32 37.24 15.18 -13.54
N GLY A 33 37.30 13.85 -13.48
CA GLY A 33 37.73 13.02 -14.61
C GLY A 33 36.81 13.19 -15.83
N ILE A 34 35.51 13.32 -15.58
CA ILE A 34 34.50 13.65 -16.60
C ILE A 34 34.80 15.01 -17.25
N GLY A 35 34.97 16.07 -16.45
CA GLY A 35 35.20 17.42 -16.96
C GLY A 35 36.46 17.51 -17.82
N HIS A 36 37.54 16.87 -17.38
CA HIS A 36 38.80 16.81 -18.12
C HIS A 36 38.64 16.05 -19.46
N THR A 37 37.95 14.91 -19.46
CA THR A 37 37.70 14.13 -20.68
C THR A 37 36.87 14.91 -21.70
N LEU A 38 35.85 15.63 -21.23
CA LEU A 38 35.01 16.47 -22.08
C LEU A 38 35.77 17.65 -22.68
N ASN A 39 36.61 18.32 -21.88
CA ASN A 39 37.44 19.41 -22.37
C ASN A 39 38.41 18.94 -23.47
N ASN A 40 39.02 17.77 -23.29
CA ASN A 40 39.93 17.20 -24.29
C ASN A 40 39.19 16.75 -25.55
N ALA A 41 38.03 16.11 -25.42
CA ALA A 41 37.20 15.73 -26.56
C ALA A 41 36.75 16.96 -27.37
N PHE A 42 36.47 18.09 -26.70
CA PHE A 42 36.09 19.33 -27.35
C PHE A 42 37.25 19.97 -28.12
N GLN A 43 38.45 20.02 -27.53
CA GLN A 43 39.63 20.59 -28.21
C GLN A 43 40.09 19.77 -29.42
N LEU A 44 39.84 18.46 -29.43
CA LEU A 44 40.20 17.58 -30.53
C LEU A 44 39.27 17.72 -31.75
N THR A 45 38.08 18.29 -31.59
CA THR A 45 37.16 18.52 -32.71
C THR A 45 37.32 19.95 -33.25
N GLN A 46 38.07 20.13 -34.33
CA GLN A 46 38.15 21.43 -35.03
C GLN A 46 36.82 21.85 -35.71
N ASP A 47 35.93 20.89 -35.95
CA ASP A 47 34.59 21.13 -36.47
C ASP A 47 33.56 21.25 -35.33
N GLU A 48 32.94 22.43 -35.21
CA GLU A 48 31.88 22.70 -34.24
C GLU A 48 30.72 21.71 -34.33
N SER A 49 30.38 21.25 -35.55
CA SER A 49 29.22 20.37 -35.75
C SER A 49 29.48 18.98 -35.14
N THR A 50 30.71 18.48 -35.32
CA THR A 50 31.18 17.22 -34.77
C THR A 50 31.31 17.31 -33.24
N GLY A 51 31.87 18.41 -32.70
CA GLY A 51 31.95 18.64 -31.25
C GLY A 51 30.58 18.65 -30.57
N ARG A 52 29.57 19.29 -31.17
CA ARG A 52 28.19 19.30 -30.65
C ARG A 52 27.58 17.89 -30.60
N ARG A 53 27.84 17.04 -31.59
CA ARG A 53 27.34 15.65 -31.60
C ARG A 53 27.93 14.82 -30.46
N TYR A 54 29.23 14.96 -30.18
CA TYR A 54 29.85 14.27 -29.05
C TYR A 54 29.32 14.75 -27.71
N ILE A 55 29.11 16.05 -27.55
CA ILE A 55 28.48 16.60 -26.33
C ILE A 55 27.06 16.03 -26.14
N MET A 56 26.23 16.02 -27.19
CA MET A 56 24.88 15.44 -27.12
C MET A 56 24.91 13.94 -26.79
N LEU A 57 25.78 13.17 -27.44
CA LEU A 57 25.94 11.75 -27.17
C LEU A 57 26.39 11.50 -25.72
N TYR A 58 27.31 12.32 -25.22
CA TYR A 58 27.77 12.26 -23.85
C TYR A 58 26.62 12.49 -22.85
N PHE A 59 25.84 13.56 -23.03
CA PHE A 59 24.68 13.83 -22.18
C PHE A 59 23.64 12.71 -22.25
N LEU A 60 23.43 12.12 -23.43
CA LEU A 60 22.54 10.96 -23.59
C LEU A 60 23.04 9.76 -22.76
N VAL A 61 24.33 9.42 -22.84
CA VAL A 61 24.94 8.33 -22.08
C VAL A 61 24.85 8.60 -20.57
N LEU A 62 25.12 9.83 -20.14
CA LEU A 62 25.04 10.22 -18.74
C LEU A 62 23.60 10.14 -18.21
N THR A 63 22.64 10.64 -18.98
CA THR A 63 21.21 10.55 -18.66
C THR A 63 20.77 9.09 -18.57
N LEU A 64 21.18 8.26 -19.53
CA LEU A 64 20.88 6.83 -19.52
C LEU A 64 21.50 6.13 -18.30
N GLY A 65 22.76 6.43 -17.98
CA GLY A 65 23.44 5.92 -16.79
C GLY A 65 22.74 6.32 -15.50
N MET A 66 22.29 7.57 -15.39
CA MET A 66 21.50 8.06 -14.25
C MET A 66 20.14 7.37 -14.15
N VAL A 67 19.43 7.18 -15.27
CA VAL A 67 18.16 6.44 -15.30
C VAL A 67 18.37 4.99 -14.87
N LEU A 68 19.41 4.31 -15.34
CA LEU A 68 19.75 2.95 -14.94
C LEU A 68 20.14 2.86 -13.46
N LEU A 69 20.87 3.86 -12.95
CA LEU A 69 21.21 3.94 -11.53
C LEU A 69 19.95 4.09 -10.68
N ILE A 70 19.05 5.01 -11.05
CA ILE A 70 17.75 5.19 -10.36
C ILE A 70 16.94 3.89 -10.45
N ALA A 71 16.84 3.27 -11.64
CA ALA A 71 16.15 2.01 -11.85
C ALA A 71 16.72 0.88 -10.96
N HIS A 72 18.04 0.83 -10.80
CA HIS A 72 18.70 -0.12 -9.90
C HIS A 72 18.35 0.16 -8.43
N GLN A 73 18.48 1.42 -7.99
CA GLN A 73 18.17 1.84 -6.61
C GLN A 73 16.72 1.58 -6.23
N ILE A 74 15.78 1.80 -7.16
CA ILE A 74 14.36 1.51 -6.92
C ILE A 74 14.00 0.02 -7.07
N GLY A 75 14.99 -0.87 -7.27
CA GLY A 75 14.77 -2.29 -7.45
C GLY A 75 14.05 -2.67 -8.76
N ALA A 76 13.93 -1.75 -9.73
CA ALA A 76 13.33 -2.03 -11.04
C ALA A 76 14.12 -3.10 -11.81
N LEU A 77 15.40 -3.31 -11.49
CA LEU A 77 16.24 -4.38 -12.06
C LEU A 77 16.31 -5.66 -11.20
N SER A 78 15.85 -5.64 -9.94
CA SER A 78 15.98 -6.79 -9.02
C SER A 78 15.01 -7.94 -9.37
N PRO A 79 15.39 -9.22 -9.38
CA PRO A 79 14.44 -10.28 -9.72
C PRO A 79 13.26 -10.31 -8.73
N VAL A 80 12.04 -10.50 -9.25
CA VAL A 80 10.83 -10.63 -8.43
C VAL A 80 10.87 -11.97 -7.73
N LYS A 81 10.93 -11.97 -6.39
CA LYS A 81 10.90 -13.19 -5.57
C LYS A 81 9.46 -13.53 -5.24
N LEU A 82 8.98 -14.67 -5.74
CA LEU A 82 7.72 -15.26 -5.31
C LEU A 82 7.96 -16.05 -4.01
N LYS A 83 7.15 -15.83 -2.99
CA LYS A 83 7.23 -16.58 -1.72
C LYS A 83 5.87 -17.18 -1.39
N GLU A 84 5.80 -18.49 -1.20
CA GLU A 84 4.62 -19.10 -0.59
C GLU A 84 4.62 -18.81 0.92
N THR A 85 3.49 -18.33 1.45
CA THR A 85 3.33 -18.04 2.87
C THR A 85 1.88 -18.25 3.28
N TRP A 86 1.63 -18.39 4.57
CA TRP A 86 0.30 -18.31 5.14
C TRP A 86 0.00 -16.86 5.54
N ILE A 87 -1.24 -16.43 5.33
CA ILE A 87 -1.77 -15.13 5.76
C ILE A 87 -3.11 -15.33 6.45
N GLY A 88 -3.60 -14.28 7.12
CA GLY A 88 -4.82 -14.34 7.91
C GLY A 88 -4.54 -14.69 9.38
N PRO A 89 -5.60 -14.86 10.20
CA PRO A 89 -6.98 -14.60 9.83
C PRO A 89 -7.23 -13.09 9.72
N TRP A 90 -8.00 -12.67 8.71
CA TRP A 90 -8.25 -11.26 8.37
C TRP A 90 -9.74 -10.98 8.30
N VAL A 91 -10.12 -9.73 8.63
CA VAL A 91 -11.47 -9.21 8.39
C VAL A 91 -11.40 -8.06 7.40
N PHE A 92 -12.16 -8.19 6.32
CA PHE A 92 -12.27 -7.20 5.26
C PHE A 92 -13.56 -6.41 5.43
N ILE A 93 -13.45 -5.09 5.46
CA ILE A 93 -14.58 -4.15 5.40
C ILE A 93 -14.44 -3.39 4.08
N TYR A 94 -15.42 -3.46 3.19
CA TYR A 94 -15.25 -2.99 1.80
C TYR A 94 -16.52 -2.52 1.11
N LYS A 95 -16.35 -1.80 0.01
CA LYS A 95 -17.38 -1.56 -1.02
C LYS A 95 -17.03 -2.32 -2.30
N GLU A 96 -18.07 -2.78 -3.00
CA GLU A 96 -17.94 -3.25 -4.37
C GLU A 96 -17.89 -2.05 -5.31
N VAL A 97 -16.90 -2.05 -6.21
CA VAL A 97 -16.68 -0.98 -7.16
C VAL A 97 -16.75 -1.56 -8.57
N THR A 98 -17.49 -0.87 -9.44
CA THR A 98 -17.54 -1.15 -10.87
C THR A 98 -16.98 0.02 -11.67
N GLY A 99 -16.27 -0.31 -12.75
CA GLY A 99 -15.64 0.65 -13.65
C GLY A 99 -14.14 0.81 -13.41
N PRO A 100 -13.54 1.92 -13.90
CA PRO A 100 -12.09 2.07 -13.93
C PRO A 100 -11.45 1.98 -12.55
N TYR A 101 -10.35 1.22 -12.44
CA TYR A 101 -9.63 1.02 -11.17
C TYR A 101 -9.13 2.32 -10.53
N LYS A 102 -8.99 3.41 -11.28
CA LYS A 102 -8.70 4.74 -10.69
C LYS A 102 -9.72 5.16 -9.60
N LYS A 103 -10.95 4.64 -9.64
CA LYS A 103 -11.98 4.91 -8.63
C LYS A 103 -11.77 4.13 -7.32
N THR A 104 -11.04 3.02 -7.33
CA THR A 104 -10.88 2.17 -6.14
C THR A 104 -10.09 2.88 -5.05
N ALA A 105 -9.06 3.67 -5.41
CA ALA A 105 -8.26 4.45 -4.46
C ALA A 105 -9.14 5.36 -3.58
N LYS A 106 -10.06 6.12 -4.20
CA LYS A 106 -10.98 7.00 -3.47
C LYS A 106 -11.87 6.22 -2.50
N VAL A 107 -12.36 5.05 -2.94
CA VAL A 107 -13.22 4.18 -2.11
C VAL A 107 -12.42 3.54 -0.98
N MET A 108 -11.17 3.13 -1.22
CA MET A 108 -10.27 2.63 -0.16
C MET A 108 -10.02 3.71 0.90
N ASP A 109 -9.77 4.95 0.48
CA ASP A 109 -9.58 6.08 1.39
C ASP A 109 -10.84 6.37 2.21
N GLU A 110 -12.00 6.39 1.58
CA GLU A 110 -13.30 6.59 2.23
C GLU A 110 -13.57 5.51 3.29
N VAL A 111 -13.44 4.23 2.93
CA VAL A 111 -13.67 3.10 3.85
C VAL A 111 -12.68 3.13 5.01
N MET A 112 -11.40 3.41 4.74
CA MET A 112 -10.36 3.50 5.77
C MET A 112 -10.60 4.66 6.74
N ASN A 113 -10.99 5.83 6.23
CA ASN A 113 -11.28 6.99 7.08
C ASN A 113 -12.50 6.73 7.96
N ASP A 114 -13.59 6.21 7.39
CA ASP A 114 -14.79 5.83 8.14
C ASP A 114 -14.49 4.77 9.20
N TYR A 115 -13.67 3.75 8.85
CA TYR A 115 -13.23 2.73 9.81
C TYR A 115 -12.42 3.33 10.97
N ARG A 116 -11.47 4.22 10.68
CA ARG A 116 -10.65 4.89 11.70
C ARG A 116 -11.49 5.76 12.62
N GLU A 117 -12.42 6.53 12.05
CA GLU A 117 -13.37 7.33 12.83
C GLU A 117 -14.19 6.45 13.78
N TRP A 118 -14.76 5.36 13.25
CA TRP A 118 -15.50 4.40 14.06
C TRP A 118 -14.64 3.78 15.17
N TYR A 119 -13.43 3.32 14.83
CA TYR A 119 -12.51 2.70 15.78
C TYR A 119 -12.16 3.64 16.93
N ASN A 120 -11.81 4.89 16.61
CA ASN A 120 -11.49 5.91 17.62
C ASN A 120 -12.68 6.23 18.53
N ASN A 121 -13.90 6.28 17.98
CA ASN A 121 -15.12 6.53 18.75
C ASN A 121 -15.47 5.36 19.68
N GLU A 122 -15.37 4.12 19.19
CA GLU A 122 -15.59 2.92 20.03
C GLU A 122 -14.58 2.83 21.16
N ASP A 123 -13.31 3.12 20.87
CA ASP A 123 -12.29 3.07 21.89
C ASP A 123 -12.48 4.16 22.96
N ALA A 124 -12.87 5.37 22.56
CA ALA A 124 -13.26 6.43 23.49
C ALA A 124 -14.43 6.00 24.41
N LEU A 125 -15.45 5.32 23.86
CA LEU A 125 -16.57 4.78 24.64
C LEU A 125 -16.16 3.65 25.60
N ARG A 126 -15.19 2.81 25.21
CA ARG A 126 -14.65 1.76 26.10
C ARG A 126 -13.92 2.37 27.27
N ARG A 127 -13.13 3.43 27.04
CA ARG A 127 -12.44 4.17 28.09
C ARG A 127 -13.42 4.87 29.03
N SER A 128 -14.47 5.51 28.50
CA SER A 128 -15.49 6.15 29.36
C SER A 128 -16.23 5.18 30.26
N ARG A 129 -16.28 3.88 29.91
CA ARG A 129 -16.86 2.82 30.73
C ARG A 129 -15.89 2.26 31.78
N ARG A 130 -14.59 2.49 31.63
CA ARG A 130 -13.59 2.22 32.67
C ARG A 130 -13.58 3.42 33.61
N GLU A 131 -14.62 3.53 34.43
CA GLU A 131 -14.70 4.58 35.44
C GLU A 131 -13.49 4.46 36.39
N GLY A 132 -12.61 5.47 36.38
CA GLY A 132 -11.46 5.56 37.29
C GLY A 132 -10.12 5.98 36.66
N GLU A 133 -9.97 5.95 35.33
CA GLU A 133 -8.74 6.45 34.68
C GLU A 133 -8.67 7.98 34.73
N THR A 134 -7.50 8.51 35.12
CA THR A 134 -7.29 9.96 35.18
C THR A 134 -7.13 10.57 33.78
N GLU A 135 -7.45 11.86 33.62
CA GLU A 135 -7.35 12.55 32.32
C GLU A 135 -5.91 12.56 31.76
N GLU A 136 -4.91 12.53 32.65
CA GLU A 136 -3.49 12.46 32.32
C GLU A 136 -3.08 11.07 31.79
N GLU A 137 -3.48 9.99 32.47
CA GLU A 137 -3.27 8.62 31.98
C GLU A 137 -3.96 8.42 30.62
N ALA A 138 -5.18 8.95 30.46
CA ALA A 138 -5.89 8.90 29.20
C ALA A 138 -5.18 9.69 28.07
N ALA A 139 -4.48 10.79 28.39
CA ALA A 139 -3.75 11.61 27.42
C ALA A 139 -2.40 11.01 27.03
N GLU A 140 -1.66 10.42 27.98
CA GLU A 140 -0.41 9.72 27.70
C GLU A 140 -0.66 8.44 26.88
N LEU A 141 -1.73 7.70 27.20
CA LEU A 141 -2.17 6.55 26.39
C LEU A 141 -2.57 6.98 24.97
N ARG A 142 -3.28 8.12 24.82
CA ARG A 142 -3.60 8.71 23.50
C ARG A 142 -2.33 9.03 22.70
N ALA A 143 -1.32 9.63 23.34
CA ALA A 143 -0.09 10.02 22.66
C ALA A 143 0.74 8.80 22.23
N ALA A 144 0.80 7.76 23.06
CA ALA A 144 1.47 6.50 22.73
C ALA A 144 0.74 5.74 21.60
N GLU A 145 -0.59 5.67 21.64
CA GLU A 145 -1.39 4.97 20.61
C GLU A 145 -1.51 5.76 19.30
N LEU A 146 -1.59 7.10 19.31
CA LEU A 146 -1.55 7.88 18.06
C LEU A 146 -0.17 7.85 17.39
N ALA A 147 0.90 7.72 18.18
CA ALA A 147 2.25 7.57 17.65
C ALA A 147 2.45 6.18 17.00
N GLU A 148 1.72 5.18 17.47
CA GLU A 148 1.68 3.84 16.90
C GLU A 148 0.60 3.78 15.79
N THR A 149 0.94 4.23 14.59
CA THR A 149 0.08 4.06 13.39
C THR A 149 -0.46 2.64 13.37
N ASP A 150 -1.77 2.47 13.56
CA ASP A 150 -2.48 1.19 13.65
C ASP A 150 -1.82 0.15 12.73
N PRO A 151 -0.87 -0.66 13.26
CA PRO A 151 0.08 -1.39 12.43
C PRO A 151 -0.59 -2.57 11.72
N ASP A 152 -1.87 -2.76 12.01
CA ASP A 152 -2.63 -3.97 11.76
C ASP A 152 -3.80 -3.71 10.81
N THR A 153 -3.92 -2.48 10.29
CA THR A 153 -4.92 -2.11 9.30
C THR A 153 -4.30 -1.64 8.00
N ASP A 154 -4.48 -2.46 6.97
CA ASP A 154 -4.00 -2.17 5.63
C ASP A 154 -5.17 -1.79 4.71
N LYS A 155 -4.94 -0.79 3.85
CA LYS A 155 -5.85 -0.59 2.71
C LYS A 155 -5.68 -1.76 1.76
N PHE A 156 -6.79 -2.27 1.23
CA PHE A 156 -6.74 -3.34 0.25
C PHE A 156 -7.61 -3.06 -0.97
N GLY A 157 -7.12 -3.55 -2.12
CA GLY A 157 -7.86 -3.66 -3.36
C GLY A 157 -7.87 -5.12 -3.82
N LEU A 158 -9.05 -5.67 -4.12
CA LEU A 158 -9.19 -6.98 -4.77
C LEU A 158 -9.72 -6.78 -6.18
N TYR A 159 -8.96 -7.21 -7.17
CA TYR A 159 -9.31 -7.06 -8.59
C TYR A 159 -9.69 -8.41 -9.17
N PHE A 160 -10.92 -8.51 -9.68
CA PHE A 160 -11.47 -9.77 -10.19
C PHE A 160 -11.24 -9.99 -11.67
N ASP A 161 -11.09 -8.89 -12.42
CA ASP A 161 -11.09 -8.93 -13.87
C ASP A 161 -9.71 -8.50 -14.40
N ASN A 162 -9.23 -9.18 -15.44
CA ASN A 162 -8.03 -8.74 -16.14
C ASN A 162 -8.38 -7.52 -17.01
N PRO A 163 -7.82 -6.33 -16.74
CA PRO A 163 -8.17 -5.12 -17.49
C PRO A 163 -7.81 -5.21 -18.98
N ARG A 164 -6.92 -6.13 -19.37
CA ARG A 164 -6.57 -6.38 -20.78
C ARG A 164 -7.60 -7.24 -21.51
N GLU A 165 -8.43 -8.00 -20.79
CA GLU A 165 -9.41 -8.93 -21.37
C GLU A 165 -10.82 -8.35 -21.39
N VAL A 166 -11.12 -7.39 -20.50
CA VAL A 166 -12.45 -6.77 -20.44
C VAL A 166 -12.60 -5.72 -21.54
N LYS A 167 -13.44 -6.02 -22.54
CA LYS A 167 -13.74 -5.13 -23.68
C LYS A 167 -14.27 -3.75 -23.28
N ASN A 168 -15.00 -3.66 -22.18
CA ASN A 168 -15.57 -2.41 -21.68
C ASN A 168 -15.01 -2.10 -20.28
N PRO A 169 -14.08 -1.14 -20.15
CA PRO A 169 -13.50 -0.76 -18.85
C PRO A 169 -14.53 -0.37 -17.78
N GLY A 170 -15.75 0.03 -18.18
CA GLY A 170 -16.87 0.30 -17.27
C GLY A 170 -17.40 -0.95 -16.54
N ARG A 171 -17.02 -2.16 -16.97
CA ARG A 171 -17.46 -3.44 -16.39
C ARG A 171 -16.41 -4.11 -15.51
N LEU A 172 -15.25 -3.49 -15.31
CA LEU A 172 -14.25 -3.98 -14.37
C LEU A 172 -14.83 -4.01 -12.96
N ARG A 173 -14.64 -5.12 -12.25
CA ARG A 173 -15.12 -5.31 -10.88
C ARG A 173 -13.94 -5.41 -9.93
N SER A 174 -14.10 -4.74 -8.79
CA SER A 174 -13.12 -4.76 -7.72
C SER A 174 -13.78 -4.61 -6.35
N LEU A 175 -13.13 -5.10 -5.30
CA LEU A 175 -13.43 -4.70 -3.92
C LEU A 175 -12.39 -3.69 -3.47
N ALA A 176 -12.81 -2.67 -2.74
CA ALA A 176 -11.95 -1.65 -2.19
C ALA A 176 -12.32 -1.43 -0.72
N GLY A 177 -11.35 -1.47 0.18
CA GLY A 177 -11.63 -1.34 1.60
C GLY A 177 -10.42 -1.40 2.51
N VAL A 178 -10.67 -1.79 3.76
CA VAL A 178 -9.66 -2.01 4.80
C VAL A 178 -9.65 -3.49 5.20
N ALA A 179 -8.45 -4.01 5.41
CA ALA A 179 -8.22 -5.34 5.95
C ALA A 179 -7.64 -5.19 7.35
N VAL A 180 -8.26 -5.87 8.31
CA VAL A 180 -7.88 -5.87 9.71
C VAL A 180 -7.22 -7.20 10.02
N ASN A 181 -5.96 -7.17 10.44
CA ASN A 181 -5.21 -8.36 10.79
C ASN A 181 -5.54 -8.84 12.21
N LEU A 182 -6.21 -9.99 12.32
CA LEU A 182 -6.65 -10.48 13.64
C LEU A 182 -5.48 -11.02 14.47
N ASN A 183 -4.43 -11.58 13.87
CA ASN A 183 -3.27 -12.07 14.64
C ASN A 183 -2.62 -10.95 15.45
N ALA A 184 -2.64 -9.72 14.97
CA ALA A 184 -2.03 -8.63 15.70
C ALA A 184 -2.94 -8.13 16.84
N ILE A 185 -4.26 -8.20 16.66
CA ILE A 185 -5.22 -8.01 17.75
C ILE A 185 -5.02 -9.11 18.80
N GLU A 186 -4.82 -10.36 18.38
CA GLU A 186 -4.60 -11.52 19.23
C GLU A 186 -3.25 -11.45 19.97
N LEU A 187 -2.15 -11.11 19.29
CA LEU A 187 -0.84 -10.89 19.94
C LEU A 187 -0.91 -9.77 20.98
N LYS A 188 -1.63 -8.68 20.71
CA LYS A 188 -1.88 -7.60 21.69
C LYS A 188 -2.73 -8.08 22.87
N ARG A 189 -3.67 -9.01 22.63
CA ARG A 189 -4.57 -9.56 23.65
C ARG A 189 -3.91 -10.66 24.49
N GLU A 190 -3.16 -11.58 23.89
CA GLU A 190 -2.35 -12.60 24.57
C GLU A 190 -1.21 -11.96 25.39
N ALA A 191 -0.57 -10.90 24.88
CA ALA A 191 0.39 -10.12 25.65
C ALA A 191 -0.23 -9.47 26.90
N ARG A 192 -1.56 -9.25 26.92
CA ARG A 192 -2.29 -8.77 28.09
C ARG A 192 -2.84 -9.91 28.95
N GLU A 193 -3.33 -10.98 28.35
CA GLU A 193 -4.11 -12.03 29.01
C GLU A 193 -3.87 -13.39 28.33
N ASN A 194 -2.92 -14.17 28.83
CA ASN A 194 -2.58 -15.53 28.38
C ASN A 194 -3.79 -16.51 28.44
N LYS A 195 -4.73 -16.49 27.48
CA LYS A 195 -5.74 -17.54 27.16
C LYS A 195 -6.83 -17.00 26.23
N VAL A 196 -6.60 -16.98 24.91
CA VAL A 196 -7.68 -16.63 23.97
C VAL A 196 -7.71 -17.64 22.84
N THR A 197 -8.91 -18.07 22.46
CA THR A 197 -9.14 -18.96 21.32
C THR A 197 -9.63 -18.18 20.09
N VAL A 198 -9.33 -18.67 18.88
CA VAL A 198 -9.78 -18.07 17.60
C VAL A 198 -11.29 -17.89 17.57
N GLU A 199 -12.04 -18.84 18.13
CA GLU A 199 -13.50 -18.78 18.26
C GLU A 199 -13.97 -17.63 19.14
N GLU A 200 -13.27 -17.33 20.24
CA GLU A 200 -13.58 -16.18 21.09
C GLU A 200 -13.26 -14.86 20.40
N VAL A 201 -12.21 -14.80 19.59
CA VAL A 201 -11.90 -13.61 18.77
C VAL A 201 -12.96 -13.41 17.69
N LEU A 202 -13.38 -14.48 17.02
CA LEU A 202 -14.48 -14.43 16.04
C LEU A 202 -15.80 -14.03 16.71
N GLU A 203 -16.07 -14.50 17.93
CA GLU A 203 -17.24 -14.13 18.70
C GLU A 203 -17.15 -12.69 19.23
N ASP A 204 -15.99 -12.22 19.67
CA ASP A 204 -15.77 -10.83 20.07
C ASP A 204 -15.77 -9.90 18.87
N MET A 205 -15.37 -10.35 17.68
CA MET A 205 -15.60 -9.65 16.42
C MET A 205 -17.09 -9.61 16.09
N ARG A 206 -17.83 -10.71 16.26
CA ARG A 206 -19.30 -10.68 16.13
C ARG A 206 -19.91 -9.70 17.13
N LYS A 207 -19.38 -9.59 18.35
CA LYS A 207 -19.80 -8.61 19.37
C LYS A 207 -19.34 -7.18 19.07
N LEU A 208 -18.12 -6.95 18.59
CA LEU A 208 -17.64 -5.64 18.13
C LEU A 208 -18.49 -5.17 16.95
N HIS A 209 -18.82 -6.11 16.05
CA HIS A 209 -19.72 -5.92 14.93
C HIS A 209 -21.21 -6.06 15.31
N ARG A 210 -21.57 -6.15 16.61
CA ARG A 210 -22.97 -5.93 17.08
C ARG A 210 -23.40 -4.47 16.98
N ARG A 211 -22.55 -3.58 16.46
CA ARG A 211 -23.00 -2.37 15.75
C ARG A 211 -22.92 -2.55 14.23
N PRO A 212 -23.69 -3.47 13.62
CA PRO A 212 -23.82 -3.51 12.18
C PRO A 212 -24.45 -2.23 11.66
N ALA A 213 -25.07 -1.40 12.52
CA ALA A 213 -25.69 -0.13 12.14
C ALA A 213 -24.74 0.79 11.35
N TYR A 214 -23.54 1.13 11.86
CA TYR A 214 -22.64 2.08 11.19
C TYR A 214 -22.14 1.53 9.83
N ILE A 215 -21.64 0.30 9.83
CA ILE A 215 -21.14 -0.37 8.62
C ILE A 215 -22.26 -0.54 7.58
N LYS A 216 -23.46 -0.93 8.02
CA LYS A 216 -24.63 -1.15 7.17
C LYS A 216 -25.21 0.16 6.64
N GLU A 217 -25.25 1.21 7.45
CA GLU A 217 -25.73 2.55 7.06
C GLU A 217 -24.86 3.13 5.94
N LYS A 218 -23.54 2.95 6.02
CA LYS A 218 -22.60 3.34 4.96
C LYS A 218 -22.59 2.40 3.75
N GLY A 219 -23.35 1.29 3.80
CA GLY A 219 -23.42 0.29 2.73
C GLY A 219 -22.16 -0.56 2.58
N TYR A 220 -21.35 -0.67 3.64
CA TYR A 220 -20.16 -1.53 3.66
C TYR A 220 -20.52 -3.00 3.80
N LYS A 221 -19.73 -3.85 3.16
CA LYS A 221 -19.77 -5.30 3.29
C LYS A 221 -18.62 -5.76 4.17
N VAL A 222 -18.85 -6.81 4.96
CA VAL A 222 -17.84 -7.42 5.83
C VAL A 222 -17.61 -8.86 5.38
N ARG A 223 -16.35 -9.30 5.38
CA ARG A 223 -15.98 -10.69 5.10
C ARG A 223 -14.76 -11.10 5.91
N ALA A 224 -14.82 -12.27 6.54
CA ALA A 224 -13.65 -12.88 7.16
C ALA A 224 -12.90 -13.78 6.17
N LEU A 225 -11.60 -13.86 6.33
CA LEU A 225 -10.71 -14.82 5.67
C LEU A 225 -9.94 -15.55 6.76
N GLY A 226 -10.02 -16.88 6.76
CA GLY A 226 -9.23 -17.70 7.68
C GLY A 226 -7.74 -17.68 7.34
N MET A 227 -6.99 -18.59 7.96
CA MET A 227 -5.62 -18.86 7.55
C MET A 227 -5.61 -19.41 6.12
N THR A 228 -4.94 -18.70 5.21
CA THR A 228 -4.93 -19.03 3.78
C THR A 228 -3.52 -19.08 3.25
N LYS A 229 -3.21 -20.14 2.50
CA LYS A 229 -1.92 -20.25 1.83
C LYS A 229 -1.94 -19.42 0.55
N VAL A 230 -0.96 -18.55 0.38
CA VAL A 230 -0.86 -17.63 -0.75
C VAL A 230 0.53 -17.60 -1.35
N THR A 231 0.59 -17.29 -2.65
CA THR A 231 1.83 -16.80 -3.25
C THR A 231 1.89 -15.30 -3.08
N LYS A 232 2.87 -14.85 -2.30
CA LYS A 232 3.14 -13.46 -1.95
C LYS A 232 4.27 -12.90 -2.81
N VAL A 233 4.10 -11.64 -3.22
CA VAL A 233 5.16 -10.82 -3.82
C VAL A 233 5.24 -9.50 -3.10
N ASP A 234 6.42 -9.18 -2.58
CA ASP A 234 6.74 -7.87 -2.03
C ASP A 234 7.47 -7.04 -3.09
N PHE A 235 7.06 -5.78 -3.26
CA PHE A 235 7.89 -4.81 -3.93
C PHE A 235 7.85 -3.44 -3.23
N PRO A 236 9.02 -2.79 -3.10
CA PRO A 236 9.12 -1.48 -2.46
C PRO A 236 8.49 -0.40 -3.32
N ILE A 237 7.69 0.46 -2.68
CA ILE A 237 7.22 1.72 -3.25
C ILE A 237 8.15 2.82 -2.75
N PHE A 238 8.94 3.37 -3.67
CA PHE A 238 9.73 4.56 -3.39
C PHE A 238 8.84 5.81 -3.44
N TRP A 239 9.33 6.94 -2.94
CA TRP A 239 8.56 8.18 -2.87
C TRP A 239 8.04 8.69 -4.23
N LEU A 240 8.58 8.19 -5.35
CA LEU A 240 8.12 8.52 -6.69
C LEU A 240 6.92 7.65 -7.10
N PRO A 241 5.78 8.24 -7.54
CA PRO A 241 4.62 7.49 -8.03
C PRO A 241 4.94 6.52 -9.18
N VAL A 242 5.96 6.83 -9.98
CA VAL A 242 6.45 5.97 -11.08
C VAL A 242 6.97 4.63 -10.55
N SER A 243 7.49 4.57 -9.32
CA SER A 243 8.01 3.32 -8.74
C SER A 243 6.91 2.29 -8.53
N ALA A 244 5.73 2.70 -8.03
CA ALA A 244 4.58 1.82 -7.87
C ALA A 244 4.12 1.27 -9.23
N PHE A 245 4.07 2.12 -10.25
CA PHE A 245 3.71 1.71 -11.61
C PHE A 245 4.70 0.71 -12.21
N LEU A 246 6.00 0.98 -12.12
CA LEU A 246 7.05 0.05 -12.58
C LEU A 246 7.04 -1.27 -11.80
N GLY A 247 6.79 -1.20 -10.49
CA GLY A 247 6.61 -2.37 -9.63
C GLY A 247 5.47 -3.25 -10.13
N MET A 248 4.28 -2.68 -10.39
CA MET A 248 3.14 -3.41 -10.94
C MET A 248 3.45 -4.01 -12.33
N LEU A 249 4.05 -3.25 -13.24
CA LEU A 249 4.42 -3.75 -14.58
C LEU A 249 5.36 -4.95 -14.52
N LYS A 250 6.15 -5.07 -13.46
CA LYS A 250 7.12 -6.14 -13.27
C LYS A 250 6.54 -7.33 -12.50
N VAL A 251 5.75 -7.06 -11.46
CA VAL A 251 5.16 -8.10 -10.60
C VAL A 251 4.06 -8.86 -11.32
N TYR A 252 3.16 -8.17 -12.01
CA TYR A 252 2.00 -8.79 -12.64
C TYR A 252 2.37 -9.86 -13.67
N PRO A 253 3.30 -9.64 -14.63
CA PRO A 253 3.70 -10.70 -15.56
C PRO A 253 4.34 -11.91 -14.87
N ARG A 254 5.03 -11.71 -13.74
CA ARG A 254 5.67 -12.82 -13.00
C ARG A 254 4.67 -13.60 -12.16
N LEU A 255 3.68 -12.92 -11.60
CA LEU A 255 2.62 -13.51 -10.78
C LEU A 255 1.53 -14.17 -11.64
N ALA A 256 1.26 -13.67 -12.85
CA ALA A 256 0.16 -14.13 -13.69
C ALA A 256 0.16 -15.66 -13.96
N PRO A 257 1.28 -16.32 -14.31
CA PRO A 257 1.29 -17.77 -14.51
C PRO A 257 0.94 -18.53 -13.22
N GLU A 258 1.41 -18.04 -12.08
CA GLU A 258 1.15 -18.65 -10.78
C GLU A 258 -0.31 -18.45 -10.35
N ALA A 259 -0.82 -17.23 -10.55
CA ALA A 259 -2.23 -16.90 -10.40
C ALA A 259 -3.12 -17.79 -11.28
N GLN A 260 -2.75 -18.06 -12.53
CA GLN A 260 -3.48 -18.96 -13.42
C GLN A 260 -3.40 -20.43 -12.97
N ARG A 261 -2.25 -20.87 -12.46
CA ARG A 261 -2.06 -22.22 -11.91
C ARG A 261 -2.98 -22.47 -10.71
N VAL A 262 -3.07 -21.47 -9.84
CA VAL A 262 -3.74 -21.56 -8.54
C VAL A 262 -5.22 -21.15 -8.61
N MET A 263 -5.63 -20.40 -9.64
CA MET A 263 -6.98 -19.84 -9.76
C MET A 263 -7.65 -20.17 -11.09
N LYS A 264 -8.82 -20.83 -11.05
CA LYS A 264 -9.74 -20.93 -12.20
C LYS A 264 -10.36 -19.59 -12.62
N THR A 265 -10.43 -18.63 -11.69
CA THR A 265 -10.78 -17.22 -11.95
C THR A 265 -9.87 -16.34 -11.11
N PRO A 266 -8.91 -15.62 -11.70
CA PRO A 266 -7.86 -14.94 -10.95
C PRO A 266 -8.41 -13.74 -10.18
N GLY A 267 -8.33 -13.78 -8.84
CA GLY A 267 -8.45 -12.60 -7.99
C GLY A 267 -7.07 -12.21 -7.49
N ILE A 268 -6.62 -11.00 -7.82
CA ILE A 268 -5.36 -10.46 -7.29
C ILE A 268 -5.70 -9.55 -6.12
N PHE A 269 -5.18 -9.88 -4.94
CA PHE A 269 -5.27 -9.01 -3.77
C PHE A 269 -4.04 -8.12 -3.73
N GLU A 270 -4.26 -6.82 -3.57
CA GLU A 270 -3.23 -5.83 -3.31
C GLU A 270 -3.45 -5.26 -1.92
N PHE A 271 -2.43 -5.34 -1.07
CA PHE A 271 -2.38 -4.70 0.22
C PHE A 271 -1.40 -3.55 0.16
N TYR A 272 -1.85 -2.38 0.56
CA TYR A 272 -1.06 -1.16 0.59
C TYR A 272 -0.65 -0.91 2.03
N CYS A 273 0.49 -1.48 2.42
CA CYS A 273 0.98 -1.35 3.78
C CYS A 273 1.43 0.10 4.02
N THR A 274 0.87 0.74 5.05
CA THR A 274 1.25 2.11 5.44
C THR A 274 2.51 2.17 6.31
N HIS A 275 3.14 1.03 6.59
CA HIS A 275 4.42 0.93 7.30
C HIS A 275 5.51 1.79 6.62
N PRO A 276 6.52 2.30 7.35
CA PRO A 276 7.62 3.12 6.81
C PRO A 276 8.30 2.53 5.56
N ASP A 277 8.34 1.20 5.41
CA ASP A 277 8.95 0.52 4.27
C ASP A 277 8.07 0.50 3.00
N LYS A 278 6.81 0.99 3.08
CA LYS A 278 5.83 1.12 1.99
C LYS A 278 5.92 0.03 0.94
N ASN A 279 5.47 -1.17 1.27
CA ASN A 279 5.40 -2.27 0.31
C ASN A 279 3.96 -2.42 -0.21
N VAL A 280 3.82 -2.69 -1.52
CA VAL A 280 2.58 -3.33 -1.99
C VAL A 280 2.81 -4.83 -1.87
N ILE A 281 1.89 -5.50 -1.19
CA ILE A 281 1.88 -6.94 -1.13
C ILE A 281 0.80 -7.47 -2.07
N VAL A 282 1.23 -8.29 -3.03
CA VAL A 282 0.32 -8.91 -3.99
C VAL A 282 0.18 -10.39 -3.69
N TYR A 283 -1.06 -10.86 -3.55
CA TYR A 283 -1.38 -12.25 -3.27
C TYR A 283 -2.19 -12.90 -4.39
N ALA A 284 -1.80 -14.13 -4.74
CA ALA A 284 -2.64 -15.07 -5.47
C ALA A 284 -3.26 -16.07 -4.47
N VAL A 285 -4.59 -16.14 -4.43
CA VAL A 285 -5.35 -16.98 -3.48
C VAL A 285 -5.98 -18.18 -4.21
N PRO A 286 -5.78 -19.42 -3.75
CA PRO A 286 -6.38 -20.61 -4.36
C PRO A 286 -7.89 -20.54 -4.54
N HIS A 287 -8.39 -21.04 -5.68
CA HIS A 287 -9.82 -21.05 -5.98
C HIS A 287 -10.65 -21.84 -4.93
N GLU A 288 -10.09 -22.90 -4.36
CA GLU A 288 -10.78 -23.76 -3.39
C GLU A 288 -11.06 -23.01 -2.08
N GLU A 289 -10.12 -22.17 -1.63
CA GLU A 289 -10.29 -21.29 -0.47
C GLU A 289 -11.21 -20.09 -0.78
N ARG A 290 -11.44 -19.77 -2.05
CA ARG A 290 -12.46 -18.77 -2.42
C ARG A 290 -13.88 -19.25 -2.11
N LYS A 291 -14.12 -20.56 -2.09
CA LYS A 291 -15.43 -21.08 -1.71
C LYS A 291 -15.69 -20.93 -0.20
N SER A 292 -14.67 -20.96 0.65
CA SER A 292 -14.82 -20.58 2.06
C SER A 292 -14.90 -19.06 2.26
N MET A 293 -14.42 -18.27 1.29
CA MET A 293 -14.78 -16.85 1.15
C MET A 293 -16.22 -16.63 0.61
N THR A 294 -17.12 -17.62 0.68
CA THR A 294 -18.55 -17.33 0.59
C THR A 294 -18.89 -16.21 1.58
N PRO A 295 -19.76 -15.25 1.23
CA PRO A 295 -20.26 -14.32 2.23
C PRO A 295 -20.73 -15.17 3.41
N PHE A 296 -20.15 -14.96 4.59
CA PHE A 296 -20.83 -15.32 5.81
C PHE A 296 -22.13 -14.52 5.73
N ALA A 297 -23.22 -15.18 5.34
CA ALA A 297 -24.53 -14.71 5.73
C ALA A 297 -24.46 -14.80 7.25
N ILE A 298 -24.10 -13.70 7.90
CA ILE A 298 -24.49 -13.51 9.29
C ILE A 298 -26.00 -13.61 9.20
N PRO A 299 -26.65 -14.67 9.72
CA PRO A 299 -28.09 -14.65 9.83
C PRO A 299 -28.38 -13.42 10.70
N VAL A 300 -28.81 -12.34 10.06
CA VAL A 300 -29.34 -11.20 10.79
C VAL A 300 -30.67 -11.72 11.28
N GLU A 301 -30.67 -12.24 12.50
CA GLU A 301 -31.92 -12.35 13.24
C GLU A 301 -32.52 -10.95 13.19
N HIS A 302 -33.56 -10.80 12.38
CA HIS A 302 -34.43 -9.66 12.48
C HIS A 302 -35.01 -9.77 13.88
N HIS A 303 -34.42 -9.05 14.83
CA HIS A 303 -35.18 -8.59 15.98
C HIS A 303 -36.27 -7.72 15.41
N GLU A 304 -37.38 -8.36 15.01
CA GLU A 304 -38.68 -7.73 14.94
C GLU A 304 -38.79 -7.01 16.27
N GLY A 305 -38.75 -5.68 16.22
CA GLY A 305 -38.79 -4.87 17.41
C GLY A 305 -39.98 -5.34 18.23
N GLU A 306 -39.71 -5.78 19.47
CA GLU A 306 -40.72 -5.80 20.50
C GLU A 306 -41.36 -4.42 20.46
N GLN A 307 -42.57 -4.36 19.89
CA GLN A 307 -43.43 -3.22 20.06
C GLN A 307 -43.58 -3.09 21.56
N MET A 308 -43.01 -2.02 22.13
CA MET A 308 -43.37 -1.57 23.46
C MET A 308 -44.87 -1.32 23.42
N GLU A 309 -45.64 -2.33 23.82
CA GLU A 309 -47.03 -2.14 24.19
C GLU A 309 -47.03 -1.08 25.29
N SER A 310 -47.54 0.09 24.93
CA SER A 310 -47.84 1.15 25.88
C SER A 310 -48.71 0.54 26.96
N ARG A 311 -48.13 0.37 28.16
CA ARG A 311 -48.83 0.10 29.39
C ARG A 311 -49.79 1.29 29.61
N LYS A 312 -51.01 1.15 29.13
CA LYS A 312 -52.11 2.03 29.48
C LYS A 312 -52.63 1.55 30.82
N ASP A 313 -52.35 2.34 31.85
CA ASP A 313 -52.98 2.24 33.15
C ASP A 313 -54.51 2.21 33.02
N ARG A 314 -55.12 1.17 33.58
CA ARG A 314 -56.49 1.10 34.09
C ARG A 314 -56.52 0.15 35.28
#